data_AF-A0AA37VQY7-F1
#
_entry.id   AF-A0AA37VQY7-F1
#
_cell.length_a   1.000
_cell.length_b   1.000
_cell.length_c   1.000
_cell.angle_alpha   90.00
_cell.angle_beta   90.00
_cell.angle_gamma   90.00
#
_symmetry.space_group_name_H-M   'P 1'
#
loop_
_entity.id
_entity.type
_entity.pdbx_description
1 polymer ?
#
loop_
_entity_poly.entity_id
_entity_poly.type
_entity_poly.pdbx_seq_one_letter_code
_entity_poly.pdbx_strand_id
1 'polypeptide(L)'
;MKRSGWAVVAAVLAIVVAVQVTAASDRASRFVADADVPTVAPGVDILAGIALIPARVHEHDYRRAAFGEAWTDDTSAPGGHNGCDTRFLGDFTVLRT
;
A
#
# COMPACT_ATOMS: atom_id res chain seq x y z
N MET A 1 48.23 -9.33 7.75
CA MET A 1 47.60 -10.67 7.72
C MET A 1 46.26 -10.71 8.47
N LYS A 2 46.17 -10.37 9.77
CA LYS A 2 44.89 -10.41 10.52
C LYS A 2 43.84 -9.42 9.98
N ARG A 3 44.21 -8.15 9.76
CA ARG A 3 43.32 -7.11 9.21
C ARG A 3 42.80 -7.41 7.80
N SER A 4 43.65 -7.96 6.94
CA SER A 4 43.27 -8.35 5.57
C SER A 4 42.33 -9.56 5.55
N GLY A 5 42.49 -10.51 6.48
CA GLY A 5 41.53 -11.62 6.65
C GLY A 5 40.13 -11.13 7.07
N TRP A 6 40.07 -10.18 8.00
CA TRP A 6 38.80 -9.54 8.40
C TRP A 6 38.14 -8.77 7.26
N ALA A 7 38.91 -8.07 6.42
CA ALA A 7 38.39 -7.39 5.24
C ALA A 7 37.77 -8.37 4.23
N VAL A 8 38.42 -9.53 4.01
CA VAL A 8 37.88 -10.58 3.12
C VAL A 8 36.58 -11.16 3.68
N VAL A 9 36.54 -11.47 4.98
CA VAL A 9 35.33 -12.00 5.63
C VAL A 9 34.17 -10.99 5.54
N ALA A 10 34.44 -9.71 5.81
CA ALA A 10 33.44 -8.66 5.69
C ALA A 10 32.93 -8.49 4.25
N ALA A 11 33.82 -8.57 3.25
CA ALA A 11 33.44 -8.50 1.84
C ALA A 11 32.56 -9.70 1.43
N VAL A 12 32.93 -10.92 1.83
CA VAL A 12 32.13 -12.12 1.56
C VAL A 12 30.75 -12.01 2.23
N LEU A 13 30.69 -11.57 3.48
CA LEU A 13 29.42 -11.36 4.18
C LEU A 13 28.54 -10.32 3.47
N ALA A 14 29.13 -9.19 3.04
CA ALA A 14 28.40 -8.16 2.30
C ALA A 14 27.83 -8.69 0.97
N ILE A 15 28.60 -9.51 0.24
CA ILE A 15 28.14 -10.15 -0.99
C ILE A 15 26.98 -11.12 -0.69
N VAL A 16 27.11 -11.95 0.34
CA VAL A 16 26.04 -12.88 0.74
C VAL A 16 24.77 -12.11 1.10
N VAL A 17 24.88 -11.06 1.93
CA VAL A 17 23.74 -10.21 2.30
C VAL A 17 23.12 -9.56 1.06
N ALA A 18 23.91 -9.02 0.15
CA ALA A 18 23.41 -8.42 -1.09
C ALA A 18 22.61 -9.43 -1.92
N VAL A 19 23.12 -10.66 -2.09
CA VAL A 19 22.41 -11.74 -2.81
C VAL A 19 21.12 -12.15 -2.09
N GLN A 20 21.12 -12.23 -0.76
CA GLN A 20 19.91 -12.57 0.00
C GLN A 20 18.84 -11.48 -0.13
N VAL A 21 19.24 -10.20 -0.07
CA VAL A 21 18.32 -9.06 -0.20
C VAL A 21 17.71 -9.01 -1.61
N THR A 22 18.51 -9.15 -2.66
CA THR A 22 17.99 -9.11 -4.04
C THR A 22 17.05 -10.28 -4.32
N ALA A 23 17.40 -11.49 -3.91
CA ALA A 23 16.54 -12.67 -4.09
C ALA A 23 15.22 -12.57 -3.30
N ALA A 24 15.23 -11.94 -2.12
CA ALA A 24 14.02 -11.70 -1.35
C ALA A 24 13.10 -10.66 -2.02
N SER A 25 13.68 -9.56 -2.53
CA SER A 25 12.94 -8.52 -3.26
C SER A 25 12.31 -9.04 -4.55
N ASP A 26 13.03 -9.85 -5.33
CA ASP A 26 12.48 -10.47 -6.54
C ASP A 26 11.30 -11.37 -6.21
N ARG A 27 11.37 -12.13 -5.12
CA ARG A 27 10.28 -13.00 -4.67
C ARG A 27 9.05 -12.19 -4.26
N ALA A 28 9.22 -11.10 -3.51
CA ALA A 28 8.12 -10.20 -3.14
C ALA A 28 7.46 -9.54 -4.37
N SER A 29 8.27 -9.11 -5.34
CA SER A 29 7.78 -8.49 -6.57
C SER A 29 6.91 -9.44 -7.42
N ARG A 30 7.26 -10.72 -7.44
CA ARG A 30 6.46 -11.75 -8.12
C ARG A 30 5.08 -11.94 -7.50
N PHE A 31 4.95 -11.86 -6.17
CA PHE A 31 3.63 -11.95 -5.52
C PHE A 31 2.73 -10.76 -5.83
N VAL A 32 3.28 -9.57 -6.04
CA VAL A 32 2.52 -8.40 -6.48
C VAL A 32 2.09 -8.55 -7.94
N ALA A 33 2.95 -9.11 -8.79
CA ALA A 33 2.64 -9.34 -10.21
C ALA A 33 1.67 -10.51 -10.45
N ASP A 34 1.65 -11.51 -9.57
CA ASP A 34 0.77 -12.68 -9.61
C ASP A 34 -0.57 -12.44 -8.91
N ALA A 35 -0.76 -11.27 -8.29
CA ALA A 35 -2.10 -10.82 -7.93
C ALA A 35 -2.86 -10.60 -9.24
N ASP A 36 -3.58 -11.64 -9.69
CA ASP A 36 -4.52 -11.58 -10.79
C ASP A 36 -5.53 -10.48 -10.47
N VAL A 37 -5.28 -9.27 -10.96
CA VAL A 37 -6.14 -8.12 -10.71
C VAL A 37 -7.43 -8.42 -11.47
N PRO A 38 -8.56 -8.64 -10.79
CA PRO A 38 -9.80 -9.01 -11.46
C PRO A 38 -10.12 -7.93 -12.48
N THR A 39 -9.98 -8.30 -13.75
CA THR A 39 -10.16 -7.36 -14.86
C THR A 39 -11.60 -7.46 -15.32
N VAL A 40 -12.26 -6.31 -15.35
CA VAL A 40 -13.67 -6.20 -15.70
C VAL A 40 -13.76 -5.86 -17.19
N ALA A 41 -14.62 -6.55 -17.93
CA ALA A 41 -14.88 -6.20 -19.32
C ALA A 41 -15.48 -4.78 -19.42
N PRO A 42 -15.10 -3.96 -20.41
CA PRO A 42 -15.65 -2.62 -20.58
C PRO A 42 -17.19 -2.64 -20.62
N GLY A 43 -17.83 -1.73 -19.88
CA GLY A 43 -19.29 -1.58 -19.86
C GLY A 43 -20.03 -2.50 -18.88
N VAL A 44 -19.33 -3.34 -18.11
CA VAL A 44 -19.93 -4.12 -17.02
C VAL A 44 -20.06 -3.24 -15.77
N ASP A 45 -21.30 -3.10 -15.27
CA ASP A 45 -21.55 -2.52 -13.96
C ASP A 45 -21.33 -3.57 -12.86
N ILE A 46 -20.15 -3.55 -12.25
CA ILE A 46 -19.77 -4.45 -11.15
C ILE A 46 -20.51 -4.16 -9.85
N LEU A 47 -21.15 -3.00 -9.73
CA LEU A 47 -21.92 -2.62 -8.54
C LEU A 47 -23.41 -2.97 -8.71
N ALA A 48 -23.81 -3.51 -9.86
CA ALA A 48 -25.17 -3.94 -10.11
C ALA A 48 -25.64 -4.90 -9.02
N GLY A 49 -26.75 -4.57 -8.36
CA GLY A 49 -27.34 -5.36 -7.28
C GLY A 49 -26.78 -5.07 -5.88
N ILE A 50 -25.78 -4.20 -5.74
CA ILE A 50 -25.36 -3.69 -4.43
C ILE A 50 -26.37 -2.64 -3.97
N ALA A 51 -26.94 -2.84 -2.79
CA ALA A 51 -27.87 -1.89 -2.19
C ALA A 51 -27.16 -0.56 -1.90
N LEU A 52 -27.68 0.52 -2.48
CA LEU A 52 -27.18 1.87 -2.22
C LEU A 52 -27.81 2.40 -0.92
N ILE A 53 -26.96 2.87 -0.02
CA ILE A 53 -27.40 3.62 1.16
C ILE A 53 -27.47 5.09 0.76
N PRO A 54 -28.67 5.71 0.71
CA PRO A 54 -28.85 7.05 0.13
C PRO A 54 -28.18 8.16 0.93
N ALA A 55 -27.93 7.92 2.22
CA ALA A 55 -27.19 8.83 3.09
C ALA A 55 -26.35 8.03 4.09
N ARG A 56 -25.12 8.47 4.33
CA ARG A 56 -24.26 7.89 5.37
C ARG A 56 -24.95 8.04 6.73
N VAL A 57 -25.25 6.93 7.39
CA VAL A 57 -25.69 6.92 8.78
C VAL A 57 -24.48 7.29 9.64
N HIS A 58 -24.60 8.39 10.40
CA HIS A 58 -23.60 8.75 11.40
C HIS A 58 -24.01 8.15 12.74
N GLU A 59 -23.22 7.22 13.25
CA GLU A 59 -23.33 6.80 14.64
C GLU A 59 -22.59 7.82 15.52
N HIS A 60 -23.25 8.31 16.56
CA HIS A 60 -22.71 9.37 17.43
C HIS A 60 -21.70 8.87 18.46
N ASP A 61 -21.52 7.56 18.55
CA ASP A 61 -20.56 6.88 19.40
C ASP A 61 -19.20 6.62 18.72
N TYR A 62 -19.10 6.88 17.40
CA TYR A 62 -17.84 6.79 16.68
C TYR A 62 -16.86 7.87 17.16
N ARG A 63 -15.83 7.44 17.90
CA ARG A 63 -14.73 8.30 18.36
C ARG A 63 -13.45 7.98 17.62
N ARG A 64 -13.18 8.67 16.51
CA ARG A 64 -11.95 8.48 15.69
C ARG A 64 -10.66 8.48 16.52
N ALA A 65 -10.56 9.41 17.48
CA ALA A 65 -9.38 9.53 18.34
C ALA A 65 -9.12 8.29 19.24
N ALA A 66 -10.11 7.40 19.41
CA ALA A 66 -9.91 6.14 20.14
C ALA A 66 -9.10 5.11 19.35
N PHE A 67 -8.93 5.29 18.04
CA PHE A 67 -8.26 4.34 17.14
C PHE A 67 -6.83 4.80 16.74
N GLY A 68 -6.31 5.84 17.38
CA GLY A 68 -4.98 6.39 17.13
C GLY A 68 -4.94 7.42 16.00
N GLU A 69 -3.72 7.75 15.59
CA GLU A 69 -3.46 8.73 14.53
C GLU A 69 -3.91 8.23 13.16
N ALA A 70 -4.35 9.16 12.32
CA ALA A 70 -4.69 8.84 10.94
C ALA A 70 -3.44 8.37 10.17
N TRP A 71 -3.62 7.44 9.23
CA TRP A 71 -2.54 7.03 8.34
C TRP A 71 -2.26 8.14 7.31
N THR A 72 -0.98 8.48 7.15
CA THR A 72 -0.44 9.37 6.11
C THR A 72 -0.35 8.71 4.73
N ASP A 73 -0.61 9.47 3.66
CA ASP A 73 -0.37 9.03 2.27
C ASP A 73 1.12 9.00 1.89
N ASP A 74 1.97 9.43 2.82
CA ASP A 74 3.42 9.55 2.68
C ASP A 74 4.08 8.16 2.63
N THR A 75 3.95 7.49 1.49
CA THR A 75 4.46 6.15 1.23
C THR A 75 5.08 6.05 -0.15
N SER A 76 6.17 5.30 -0.26
CA SER A 76 6.90 5.07 -1.51
C SER A 76 6.24 4.05 -2.44
N ALA A 77 5.06 3.53 -2.08
CA ALA A 77 4.31 2.62 -2.93
C ALA A 77 3.84 3.31 -4.22
N PRO A 78 3.69 2.57 -5.34
CA PRO A 78 3.08 3.11 -6.55
C PRO A 78 1.69 3.72 -6.25
N GLY A 79 1.53 5.01 -6.55
CA GLY A 79 0.32 5.77 -6.23
C GLY A 79 0.29 6.43 -4.85
N GLY A 80 1.39 6.39 -4.07
CA GLY A 80 1.57 7.20 -2.85
C GLY A 80 1.84 8.67 -3.15
N HIS A 81 1.85 9.50 -2.11
CA HIS A 81 2.00 10.97 -2.20
C HIS A 81 1.03 11.63 -3.20
N ASN A 82 -0.14 11.04 -3.40
CA ASN A 82 -1.10 11.47 -4.42
C ASN A 82 -2.03 12.58 -3.92
N GLY A 83 -1.87 13.01 -2.67
CA GLY A 83 -2.70 14.04 -2.05
C GLY A 83 -4.14 13.58 -1.80
N CYS A 84 -4.48 12.34 -2.17
CA CYS A 84 -5.68 11.65 -1.72
C CYS A 84 -5.39 11.18 -0.30
N ASP A 85 -5.31 12.15 0.60
CA ASP A 85 -5.40 11.83 2.00
C ASP A 85 -6.73 11.11 2.19
N THR A 86 -6.73 9.94 2.83
CA THR A 86 -7.91 9.07 2.99
C THR A 86 -9.04 9.73 3.81
N ARG A 87 -8.90 11.03 4.10
CA ARG A 87 -9.94 11.92 4.58
C ARG A 87 -11.00 12.12 3.49
N PHE A 88 -12.13 11.43 3.65
CA PHE A 88 -13.42 12.08 3.41
C PHE A 88 -13.52 13.29 4.36
N LEU A 89 -12.95 14.43 3.97
CA LEU A 89 -13.21 15.73 4.61
C LEU A 89 -14.60 16.19 4.18
N GLY A 90 -15.65 15.54 4.71
CA GLY A 90 -16.99 16.10 4.92
C GLY A 90 -17.76 16.81 3.79
N ASP A 91 -17.23 16.93 2.59
CA ASP A 91 -17.83 17.75 1.53
C ASP A 91 -17.93 16.93 0.24
N PHE A 92 -19.15 16.49 -0.05
CA PHE A 92 -19.50 15.69 -1.24
C PHE A 92 -19.53 16.52 -2.53
N THR A 93 -19.17 17.80 -2.48
CA THR A 93 -19.28 18.73 -3.62
C THR A 93 -18.34 18.35 -4.79
N VAL A 94 -17.29 17.57 -4.56
CA VAL A 94 -16.30 17.20 -5.61
C VAL A 94 -16.75 16.02 -6.49
N LEU A 95 -17.76 15.22 -6.10
CA LEU A 95 -18.23 14.07 -6.88
C LEU A 95 -19.44 14.38 -7.79
N ARG A 96 -19.73 15.66 -8.02
CA ARG A 96 -20.85 16.11 -8.88
C ARG A 96 -20.37 17.05 -9.99
N THR A 97 -19.48 16.55 -10.84
CA THR A 97 -19.20 17.01 -12.21
C THR A 97 -18.75 15.82 -13.00
#